data_AF-A0AA96ZRZ6-F1
#
_entry.id   AF-A0AA96ZRZ6-F1
#
_cell.length_a   1.000
_cell.length_b   1.000
_cell.length_c   1.000
_cell.angle_alpha   90.00
_cell.angle_beta   90.00
_cell.angle_gamma   90.00
#
_symmetry.space_group_name_H-M   'P 1'
#
loop_
_entity.id
_entity.type
_entity.pdbx_description
1 polymer ?
#
loop_
_entity_poly.entity_id
_entity_poly.type
_entity_poly.pdbx_seq_one_letter_code
_entity_poly.pdbx_strand_id
1 'polypeptide(L)'
;MKFKKLFILVFLFSFLFLLPCCHATSYPGEPTLVHKISTAEDLKKIGTEWPLNDAYDLESDIIIDSDTWTCIGNFDTPFVGMFEGAGYSIIFEGDISFVQTSDLENEFDGYGFFGNTGGAAKIWNLTLVFNGNIANSQNNNVGTLVGVMNNGTEVNFNPSYILNCSVKGNGSAIYGKNNVGGFVGTVFDGAIDSSSSDIIVFANEQNAGGFIGYIDTGNISNCSAIGASQSNNSQNKFIGGLNENNSYTDYNNSYNVVNYPEYPQTEEIVCYEYNLRPLVFALILLIVIIIIGAVWYFKNRKT
;
A
#
# COMPACT_ATOMS: atom_id res chain seq x y z
N MET A 1 -13.97 71.22 -23.69
CA MET A 1 -12.84 70.26 -23.52
C MET A 1 -12.66 69.73 -22.08
N LYS A 2 -13.69 69.73 -21.21
CA LYS A 2 -13.58 69.30 -19.79
C LYS A 2 -14.36 68.01 -19.43
N PHE A 3 -15.25 67.52 -20.29
CA PHE A 3 -16.06 66.33 -20.01
C PHE A 3 -15.43 64.99 -20.43
N LYS A 4 -14.44 64.98 -21.34
CA LYS A 4 -13.76 63.74 -21.78
C LYS A 4 -12.78 63.17 -20.76
N LYS A 5 -12.23 63.99 -19.85
CA LYS A 5 -11.30 63.51 -18.80
C LYS A 5 -12.01 62.89 -17.60
N LEU A 6 -13.26 63.27 -17.32
CA LEU A 6 -14.04 62.71 -16.22
C LEU A 6 -14.56 61.29 -16.53
N PHE A 7 -14.88 61.02 -17.81
CA PHE A 7 -15.37 59.71 -18.23
C PHE A 7 -14.27 58.63 -18.19
N ILE A 8 -13.01 59.00 -18.47
CA ILE A 8 -11.86 58.08 -18.39
C ILE A 8 -11.48 57.78 -16.93
N LEU A 9 -11.68 58.74 -16.01
CA LEU A 9 -11.37 58.53 -14.59
C LEU A 9 -12.38 57.58 -13.91
N VAL A 10 -13.66 57.63 -14.30
CA VAL A 10 -14.70 56.71 -13.78
C VAL A 10 -14.53 55.30 -14.36
N PHE A 11 -14.05 55.17 -15.60
CA PHE A 11 -13.77 53.87 -16.23
C PHE A 11 -12.49 53.20 -15.72
N LEU A 12 -11.47 53.98 -15.30
CA LEU A 12 -10.27 53.42 -14.65
C LEU A 12 -10.52 53.02 -13.19
N PHE A 13 -11.50 53.63 -12.51
CA PHE A 13 -11.83 53.29 -11.12
C PHE A 13 -12.76 52.07 -11.01
N SER A 14 -13.57 51.78 -12.04
CA SER A 14 -14.42 50.57 -12.07
C SER A 14 -13.66 49.29 -12.42
N PHE A 15 -12.49 49.40 -13.05
CA PHE A 15 -11.63 48.24 -13.34
C PHE A 15 -10.73 47.83 -12.17
N LEU A 16 -10.61 48.66 -11.12
CA LEU A 16 -9.84 48.34 -9.91
C LEU A 16 -10.61 47.48 -8.89
N PHE A 17 -11.89 47.18 -9.15
CA PHE A 17 -12.76 46.37 -8.27
C PHE A 17 -13.25 45.07 -8.91
N LEU A 18 -12.66 44.64 -10.02
CA LEU A 18 -12.93 43.36 -10.68
C LEU A 18 -11.69 42.46 -10.73
N LEU A 19 -10.77 42.59 -9.77
CA LEU A 19 -10.07 41.39 -9.34
C LEU A 19 -11.13 40.56 -8.62
N PRO A 20 -11.36 39.28 -8.96
CA PRO A 20 -11.81 38.38 -7.95
C PRO A 20 -10.72 38.45 -6.89
N CYS A 21 -10.95 39.24 -5.85
CA CYS A 21 -10.41 38.92 -4.55
C CYS A 21 -11.01 37.54 -4.29
N CYS A 22 -10.31 36.50 -4.76
CA CYS A 22 -10.35 35.21 -4.14
C CYS A 22 -9.96 35.52 -2.71
N HIS A 23 -10.98 35.86 -1.92
CA HIS A 23 -10.91 35.73 -0.50
C HIS A 23 -10.69 34.24 -0.34
N ALA A 24 -9.42 33.84 -0.26
CA ALA A 24 -9.04 32.55 0.24
C ALA A 24 -9.67 32.50 1.62
N THR A 25 -10.86 31.90 1.70
CA THR A 25 -11.38 31.41 2.95
C THR A 25 -10.40 30.33 3.36
N SER A 26 -9.43 30.71 4.18
CA SER A 26 -8.51 29.77 4.81
C SER A 26 -9.35 28.68 5.45
N TYR A 27 -9.29 27.46 4.91
CA TYR A 27 -9.79 26.30 5.61
C TYR A 27 -9.02 26.21 6.94
N PRO A 28 -9.67 25.89 8.06
CA PRO A 28 -8.94 25.52 9.27
C PRO A 28 -8.17 24.23 8.94
N GLY A 29 -6.87 24.36 8.64
CA GLY A 29 -6.03 23.23 8.23
C GLY A 29 -5.11 23.46 7.02
N GLU A 30 -5.06 24.65 6.40
CA GLU A 30 -4.00 24.94 5.44
C GLU A 30 -2.63 24.88 6.16
N PRO A 31 -1.70 24.03 5.72
CA PRO A 31 -0.42 23.84 6.40
C PRO A 31 0.34 25.16 6.41
N THR A 32 0.74 25.59 7.61
CA THR A 32 1.44 26.87 7.82
C THR A 32 2.90 26.81 7.35
N LEU A 33 3.40 25.61 7.06
CA LEU A 33 4.75 25.33 6.62
C LEU A 33 4.73 24.24 5.53
N VAL A 34 5.45 24.50 4.45
CA VAL A 34 5.70 23.55 3.37
C VAL A 34 7.17 23.15 3.42
N HIS A 35 7.44 21.87 3.68
CA HIS A 35 8.78 21.30 3.64
C HIS A 35 9.13 20.89 2.22
N LYS A 36 10.31 21.30 1.77
CA LYS A 36 10.84 20.94 0.45
C LYS A 36 11.73 19.71 0.57
N ILE A 37 11.44 18.70 -0.23
CA ILE A 37 12.08 17.39 -0.16
C ILE A 37 12.89 17.19 -1.44
N SER A 38 14.21 17.11 -1.28
CA SER A 38 15.14 16.92 -2.40
C SER A 38 16.00 15.67 -2.25
N THR A 39 15.93 15.01 -1.09
CA THR A 39 16.78 13.86 -0.76
C THR A 39 16.01 12.80 0.02
N ALA A 40 16.54 11.57 0.04
CA ALA A 40 16.01 10.49 0.86
C ALA A 40 16.08 10.82 2.37
N GLU A 41 17.07 11.59 2.79
CA GLU A 41 17.19 12.03 4.19
C GLU A 41 16.11 13.06 4.56
N ASP A 42 15.65 13.89 3.61
CA ASP A 42 14.49 14.77 3.85
C ASP A 42 13.21 13.96 4.04
N LEU A 43 13.00 12.89 3.25
CA LEU A 43 11.84 12.01 3.44
C LEU A 43 11.82 11.37 4.83
N LYS A 44 12.98 10.92 5.33
CA LYS A 44 13.10 10.27 6.65
C LYS A 44 12.79 11.20 7.82
N LYS A 45 12.81 12.52 7.62
CA LYS A 45 12.44 13.50 8.65
C LYS A 45 10.93 13.50 8.92
N ILE A 46 10.10 13.07 7.97
CA ILE A 46 8.64 13.08 8.13
C ILE A 46 8.24 12.08 9.23
N GLY A 47 7.58 12.59 10.27
CA GLY A 47 7.20 11.83 11.46
C GLY A 47 8.29 11.60 12.49
N THR A 48 9.51 12.12 12.26
CA THR A 48 10.62 12.04 13.22
C THR A 48 11.07 13.44 13.66
N GLU A 49 11.43 14.29 12.70
CA GLU A 49 11.80 15.70 12.90
C GLU A 49 10.71 16.65 12.42
N TRP A 50 9.95 16.25 11.40
CA TRP A 50 8.87 17.02 10.80
C TRP A 50 7.49 16.44 11.15
N PRO A 51 6.49 17.27 11.50
CA PRO A 51 5.16 16.81 11.90
C PRO A 51 4.39 16.03 10.82
N LEU A 52 3.69 14.96 11.19
CA LEU A 52 2.86 14.16 10.26
C LEU A 52 1.65 14.90 9.66
N ASN A 53 1.44 16.17 10.02
CA ASN A 53 0.31 17.01 9.60
C ASN A 53 0.72 18.30 8.84
N ASP A 54 1.99 18.42 8.43
CA ASP A 54 2.47 19.53 7.58
C ASP A 54 2.29 19.24 6.08
N ALA A 55 2.69 20.21 5.22
CA ALA A 55 2.82 20.02 3.78
C ALA A 55 4.24 19.64 3.36
N TYR A 56 4.33 18.83 2.32
CA TYR A 56 5.54 18.20 1.82
C TYR A 56 5.54 18.20 0.30
N ASP A 57 6.51 18.88 -0.32
CA ASP A 57 6.63 18.92 -1.78
C ASP A 57 7.96 18.32 -2.22
N LEU A 58 7.90 17.38 -3.17
CA LEU A 58 9.11 16.95 -3.86
C LEU A 58 9.63 18.06 -4.78
N GLU A 59 10.96 18.24 -4.79
CA GLU A 59 11.65 19.19 -5.69
C GLU A 59 12.57 18.50 -6.70
N SER A 60 12.76 17.19 -6.56
CA SER A 60 13.54 16.36 -7.47
C SER A 60 13.10 14.90 -7.35
N ASP A 61 13.51 14.08 -8.32
CA ASP A 61 13.47 12.63 -8.14
C ASP A 61 14.36 12.23 -6.95
N ILE A 62 13.93 11.23 -6.18
CA ILE A 62 14.63 10.74 -4.99
C ILE A 62 14.96 9.28 -5.18
N ILE A 63 16.24 8.93 -5.02
CA ILE A 63 16.71 7.54 -5.05
C ILE A 63 16.85 7.04 -3.62
N ILE A 64 16.21 5.91 -3.33
CA ILE A 64 16.33 5.16 -2.09
C ILE A 64 17.12 3.89 -2.41
N ASP A 65 18.37 3.88 -1.96
CA ASP A 65 19.27 2.74 -2.00
C ASP A 65 19.40 2.19 -0.57
N SER A 66 18.37 1.44 -0.15
CA SER A 66 18.24 0.86 1.18
C SER A 66 17.48 -0.46 1.07
N ASP A 67 17.79 -1.41 1.94
CA ASP A 67 17.06 -2.67 2.09
C ASP A 67 15.81 -2.55 2.97
N THR A 68 15.68 -1.42 3.66
CA THR A 68 14.58 -1.12 4.57
C THR A 68 14.06 0.31 4.40
N TRP A 69 12.74 0.46 4.53
CA TRP A 69 12.07 1.75 4.58
C TRP A 69 11.16 1.82 5.80
N THR A 70 11.43 2.77 6.67
CA THR A 70 10.55 3.06 7.80
C THR A 70 9.31 3.78 7.31
N CYS A 71 8.15 3.17 7.49
CA CYS A 71 6.87 3.69 7.06
C CYS A 71 6.61 5.12 7.59
N ILE A 72 6.09 6.00 6.74
CA ILE A 72 5.59 7.31 7.19
C ILE A 72 4.21 7.11 7.84
N GLY A 73 4.13 7.39 9.15
CA GLY A 73 2.92 7.19 9.94
C GLY A 73 2.61 5.71 10.22
N ASN A 74 1.92 5.48 11.32
CA ASN A 74 1.50 4.15 11.81
C ASN A 74 0.09 4.21 12.39
N PHE A 75 -0.42 3.12 12.94
CA PHE A 75 -1.79 3.10 13.46
C PHE A 75 -2.05 4.15 14.55
N ASP A 76 -1.10 4.31 15.49
CA ASP A 76 -1.25 5.24 16.63
C ASP A 76 -1.08 6.70 16.21
N THR A 77 -0.15 6.95 15.29
CA THR A 77 0.19 8.27 14.75
C THR A 77 0.15 8.21 13.23
N PRO A 78 -1.04 8.29 12.61
CA PRO A 78 -1.17 8.22 11.16
C PRO A 78 -0.70 9.52 10.50
N PHE A 79 -0.30 9.43 9.23
CA PHE A 79 -0.08 10.61 8.41
C PHE A 79 -1.40 11.31 8.13
N VAL A 80 -1.49 12.61 8.43
CA VAL A 80 -2.69 13.46 8.23
C VAL A 80 -2.36 14.76 7.49
N GLY A 81 -1.15 14.84 6.93
CA GLY A 81 -0.63 16.00 6.23
C GLY A 81 -0.92 15.98 4.74
N MET A 82 -0.16 16.81 4.02
CA MET A 82 -0.27 16.98 2.57
C MET A 82 1.05 16.60 1.91
N PHE A 83 1.03 15.66 0.96
CA PHE A 83 2.22 15.22 0.24
C PHE A 83 2.02 15.37 -1.27
N GLU A 84 2.76 16.30 -1.87
CA GLU A 84 2.78 16.57 -3.30
C GLU A 84 4.03 15.98 -3.93
N GLY A 85 3.85 15.03 -4.85
CA GLY A 85 4.96 14.51 -5.64
C GLY A 85 5.45 15.47 -6.73
N ALA A 86 4.66 16.50 -7.08
CA ALA A 86 5.00 17.52 -8.08
C ALA A 86 5.46 16.97 -9.46
N GLY A 87 5.10 15.73 -9.79
CA GLY A 87 5.54 15.03 -11.01
C GLY A 87 6.90 14.33 -10.92
N TYR A 88 7.57 14.41 -9.77
CA TYR A 88 8.79 13.66 -9.47
C TYR A 88 8.49 12.23 -8.98
N SER A 89 9.52 11.40 -9.02
CA SER A 89 9.47 9.99 -8.62
C SER A 89 10.33 9.71 -7.39
N ILE A 90 9.87 8.78 -6.55
CA ILE A 90 10.69 8.13 -5.52
C ILE A 90 11.03 6.73 -6.04
N ILE A 91 12.32 6.42 -6.15
CA ILE A 91 12.86 5.26 -6.84
C ILE A 91 13.59 4.37 -5.85
N PHE A 92 13.15 3.13 -5.69
CA PHE A 92 13.81 2.09 -4.89
C PHE A 92 14.66 1.21 -5.81
N GLU A 93 15.98 1.20 -5.62
CA GLU A 93 16.93 0.53 -6.54
C GLU A 93 17.09 -0.98 -6.31
N GLY A 94 16.55 -1.52 -5.21
CA GLY A 94 16.69 -2.93 -4.85
C GLY A 94 15.51 -3.47 -4.06
N ASP A 95 15.68 -4.70 -3.55
CA ASP A 95 14.71 -5.31 -2.66
C ASP A 95 14.55 -4.46 -1.39
N ILE A 96 13.32 -4.28 -0.93
CA ILE A 96 12.96 -3.39 0.17
C ILE A 96 12.01 -4.09 1.14
N SER A 97 12.20 -3.88 2.43
CA SER A 97 11.21 -4.23 3.46
C SER A 97 10.64 -2.96 4.08
N PHE A 98 9.32 -2.83 4.11
CA PHE A 98 8.67 -1.80 4.92
C PHE A 98 8.71 -2.20 6.40
N VAL A 99 9.11 -1.27 7.26
CA VAL A 99 9.20 -1.51 8.71
C VAL A 99 8.50 -0.41 9.49
N GLN A 100 7.94 -0.76 10.65
CA GLN A 100 7.27 0.17 11.54
C GLN A 100 8.24 0.74 12.59
N THR A 101 7.89 1.90 13.14
CA THR A 101 8.62 2.54 14.24
C THR A 101 8.20 2.02 15.63
N SER A 102 7.05 1.35 15.73
CA SER A 102 6.55 0.79 16.99
C SER A 102 7.12 -0.60 17.25
N ASP A 103 7.59 -0.82 18.49
CA ASP A 103 8.01 -2.16 18.97
C ASP A 103 6.82 -3.07 19.31
N LEU A 104 5.59 -2.55 19.26
CA LEU A 104 4.37 -3.30 19.52
C LEU A 104 3.68 -3.58 18.19
N GLU A 105 3.63 -4.85 17.81
CA GLU A 105 2.85 -5.29 16.64
C GLU A 105 1.38 -4.96 16.86
N ASN A 106 0.84 -4.05 16.05
CA ASN A 106 -0.59 -3.79 15.98
C ASN A 106 -1.16 -4.44 14.71
N GLU A 107 -2.27 -5.18 14.83
CA GLU A 107 -2.91 -5.82 13.68
C GLU A 107 -3.43 -4.81 12.63
N PHE A 108 -3.56 -3.54 13.02
CA PHE A 108 -3.94 -2.42 12.18
C PHE A 108 -2.76 -1.60 11.66
N ASP A 109 -1.51 -1.98 11.96
CA ASP A 109 -0.36 -1.38 11.32
C ASP A 109 -0.36 -1.73 9.82
N GLY A 110 -0.15 -0.70 9.01
CA GLY A 110 0.02 -0.84 7.58
C GLY A 110 1.48 -0.83 7.17
N TYR A 111 1.81 -1.52 6.09
CA TYR A 111 3.16 -1.59 5.57
C TYR A 111 3.16 -1.03 4.15
N GLY A 112 3.83 0.12 3.96
CA GLY A 112 3.91 0.84 2.70
C GLY A 112 4.82 2.05 2.79
N PHE A 113 4.96 2.82 1.71
CA PHE A 113 5.70 4.09 1.77
C PHE A 113 5.13 4.99 2.90
N PHE A 114 3.80 5.11 2.94
CA PHE A 114 3.05 5.48 4.13
C PHE A 114 2.54 4.22 4.82
N GLY A 115 2.77 4.09 6.13
CA GLY A 115 2.23 2.96 6.88
C GLY A 115 0.72 3.10 7.02
N ASN A 116 0.29 4.20 7.66
CA ASN A 116 -1.11 4.52 7.84
C ASN A 116 -1.39 5.99 7.49
N THR A 117 -2.48 6.25 6.77
CA THR A 117 -3.06 7.59 6.64
C THR A 117 -4.31 7.72 7.49
N GLY A 118 -4.54 8.92 8.05
CA GLY A 118 -5.71 9.27 8.84
C GLY A 118 -6.56 10.34 8.16
N GLY A 119 -7.54 10.86 8.89
CA GLY A 119 -8.40 11.93 8.41
C GLY A 119 -7.60 13.16 7.95
N ALA A 120 -8.04 13.78 6.86
CA ALA A 120 -7.46 14.92 6.16
C ALA A 120 -6.15 14.68 5.42
N ALA A 121 -5.58 13.47 5.46
CA ALA A 121 -4.40 13.14 4.66
C ALA A 121 -4.67 13.36 3.17
N LYS A 122 -3.73 13.99 2.47
CA LYS A 122 -3.78 14.18 1.02
C LYS A 122 -2.45 13.80 0.42
N ILE A 123 -2.45 12.84 -0.50
CA ILE A 123 -1.27 12.41 -1.24
C ILE A 123 -1.59 12.54 -2.73
N TRP A 124 -0.82 13.34 -3.47
CA TRP A 124 -1.12 13.53 -4.89
C TRP A 124 0.10 13.76 -5.78
N ASN A 125 -0.07 13.52 -7.07
CA ASN A 125 0.96 13.72 -8.11
C ASN A 125 2.28 12.98 -7.82
N LEU A 126 2.22 11.83 -7.13
CA LEU A 126 3.38 11.07 -6.70
C LEU A 126 3.56 9.81 -7.55
N THR A 127 4.79 9.56 -8.00
CA THR A 127 5.18 8.28 -8.60
C THR A 127 6.14 7.53 -7.70
N LEU A 128 5.84 6.27 -7.38
CA LEU A 128 6.80 5.34 -6.79
C LEU A 128 7.31 4.38 -7.87
N VAL A 129 8.62 4.12 -7.89
CA VAL A 129 9.27 3.18 -8.80
C VAL A 129 10.03 2.15 -7.99
N PHE A 130 9.80 0.87 -8.26
CA PHE A 130 10.49 -0.24 -7.61
C PHE A 130 11.30 -1.02 -8.65
N ASN A 131 12.61 -1.11 -8.44
CA ASN A 131 13.53 -1.93 -9.24
C ASN A 131 13.88 -3.25 -8.54
N GLY A 132 13.27 -3.53 -7.39
CA GLY A 132 13.37 -4.78 -6.65
C GLY A 132 12.08 -5.10 -5.88
N ASN A 133 12.05 -6.28 -5.28
CA ASN A 133 10.86 -6.82 -4.63
C ASN A 133 10.61 -6.19 -3.25
N ILE A 134 9.34 -6.17 -2.85
CA ILE A 134 8.91 -5.70 -1.53
C ILE A 134 8.65 -6.91 -0.63
N ALA A 135 9.52 -7.13 0.36
CA ALA A 135 9.69 -8.37 1.10
C ALA A 135 8.93 -8.44 2.45
N ASN A 136 7.64 -8.09 2.48
CA ASN A 136 6.82 -8.02 3.71
C ASN A 136 5.99 -9.29 3.98
N SER A 137 6.50 -10.48 3.62
CA SER A 137 5.74 -11.75 3.55
C SER A 137 5.00 -12.18 4.83
N GLN A 138 5.39 -11.68 6.00
CA GLN A 138 4.78 -12.00 7.29
C GLN A 138 3.80 -10.93 7.80
N ASN A 139 3.74 -9.78 7.14
CA ASN A 139 2.96 -8.63 7.58
C ASN A 139 1.57 -8.60 6.95
N ASN A 140 0.59 -8.09 7.70
CA ASN A 140 -0.75 -7.79 7.20
C ASN A 140 -0.80 -6.37 6.61
N ASN A 141 -1.83 -6.06 5.83
CA ASN A 141 -2.12 -4.71 5.32
C ASN A 141 -0.93 -4.09 4.58
N VAL A 142 -0.47 -4.78 3.54
CA VAL A 142 0.72 -4.39 2.79
C VAL A 142 0.30 -3.74 1.48
N GLY A 143 0.73 -2.50 1.26
CA GLY A 143 0.54 -1.76 0.02
C GLY A 143 1.81 -1.03 -0.38
N THR A 144 2.02 -0.79 -1.66
CA THR A 144 3.22 -0.06 -2.13
C THR A 144 3.21 1.40 -1.68
N LEU A 145 2.08 2.10 -1.87
CA LEU A 145 1.93 3.50 -1.50
C LEU A 145 1.47 3.65 -0.05
N VAL A 146 0.36 2.98 0.32
CA VAL A 146 -0.20 3.04 1.68
C VAL A 146 -0.49 1.63 2.19
N GLY A 147 -0.07 1.32 3.41
CA GLY A 147 -0.47 0.07 4.06
C GLY A 147 -1.95 0.07 4.44
N VAL A 148 -2.37 1.05 5.26
CA VAL A 148 -3.76 1.23 5.69
C VAL A 148 -4.22 2.67 5.47
N MET A 149 -5.33 2.83 4.75
CA MET A 149 -6.02 4.09 4.57
C MET A 149 -7.24 4.15 5.50
N ASN A 150 -7.26 5.13 6.41
CA ASN A 150 -8.32 5.33 7.39
C ASN A 150 -8.71 6.82 7.46
N ASN A 151 -9.93 7.12 7.89
CA ASN A 151 -10.44 8.48 8.12
C ASN A 151 -10.17 8.96 9.57
N GLY A 152 -9.54 8.13 10.41
CA GLY A 152 -9.37 8.42 11.83
C GLY A 152 -10.67 8.28 12.61
N THR A 153 -10.61 8.37 13.94
CA THR A 153 -11.77 8.18 14.84
C THR A 153 -12.54 9.48 15.12
N GLU A 154 -12.15 10.60 14.52
CA GLU A 154 -12.72 11.90 14.83
C GLU A 154 -14.04 12.17 14.09
N VAL A 155 -15.00 12.71 14.83
CA VAL A 155 -16.40 12.98 14.45
C VAL A 155 -16.59 14.01 13.31
N ASN A 156 -15.51 14.56 12.75
CA ASN A 156 -15.54 15.42 11.57
C ASN A 156 -14.89 14.68 10.39
N PHE A 157 -15.71 13.96 9.63
CA PHE A 157 -15.33 13.17 8.45
C PHE A 157 -14.54 14.01 7.44
N ASN A 158 -13.22 14.03 7.55
CA ASN A 158 -12.32 14.54 6.53
C ASN A 158 -11.62 13.33 5.91
N PRO A 159 -12.18 12.70 4.87
CA PRO A 159 -11.59 11.48 4.33
C PRO A 159 -10.13 11.70 3.90
N SER A 160 -9.34 10.63 3.99
CA SER A 160 -8.03 10.58 3.34
C SER A 160 -8.23 10.57 1.81
N TYR A 161 -7.34 11.24 1.09
CA TYR A 161 -7.39 11.35 -0.37
C TYR A 161 -6.05 10.95 -1.00
N ILE A 162 -6.14 10.06 -2.00
CA ILE A 162 -5.02 9.74 -2.88
C ILE A 162 -5.43 10.09 -4.32
N LEU A 163 -4.68 10.97 -4.98
CA LEU A 163 -5.06 11.51 -6.29
C LEU A 163 -3.89 11.53 -7.27
N ASN A 164 -4.09 11.02 -8.49
CA ASN A 164 -3.09 11.11 -9.55
C ASN A 164 -1.71 10.55 -9.14
N CYS A 165 -1.73 9.38 -8.50
CA CYS A 165 -0.54 8.70 -8.03
C CYS A 165 -0.29 7.42 -8.83
N SER A 166 0.97 7.04 -9.01
CA SER A 166 1.36 5.89 -9.82
C SER A 166 2.41 5.04 -9.13
N VAL A 167 2.29 3.73 -9.26
CA VAL A 167 3.29 2.76 -8.81
C VAL A 167 3.77 2.00 -10.04
N LYS A 168 5.10 2.01 -10.24
CA LYS A 168 5.80 1.32 -11.33
C LYS A 168 6.72 0.26 -10.74
N GLY A 169 6.33 -1.00 -10.86
CA GLY A 169 7.05 -2.16 -10.38
C GLY A 169 8.17 -2.63 -11.30
N ASN A 170 8.21 -2.29 -12.59
CA ASN A 170 9.27 -2.76 -13.52
C ASN A 170 9.50 -4.29 -13.50
N GLY A 171 8.45 -5.09 -13.22
CA GLY A 171 8.53 -6.54 -13.05
C GLY A 171 8.74 -7.02 -11.60
N SER A 172 8.86 -6.09 -10.65
CA SER A 172 8.93 -6.36 -9.21
C SER A 172 7.62 -6.87 -8.65
N ALA A 173 7.73 -7.55 -7.50
CA ALA A 173 6.63 -8.12 -6.76
C ALA A 173 6.54 -7.59 -5.33
N ILE A 174 5.31 -7.49 -4.81
CA ILE A 174 5.03 -7.24 -3.39
C ILE A 174 4.52 -8.51 -2.71
N TYR A 175 5.10 -8.82 -1.56
CA TYR A 175 4.76 -10.00 -0.75
C TYR A 175 4.17 -9.55 0.58
N GLY A 176 3.05 -10.17 0.97
CA GLY A 176 2.44 -9.98 2.29
C GLY A 176 1.66 -11.19 2.76
N LYS A 177 1.14 -11.12 3.98
CA LYS A 177 0.37 -12.21 4.61
C LYS A 177 -1.12 -12.09 4.30
N ASN A 178 -1.75 -11.02 4.78
CA ASN A 178 -3.17 -10.70 4.59
C ASN A 178 -3.31 -9.28 4.04
N ASN A 179 -4.37 -9.03 3.24
CA ASN A 179 -4.69 -7.72 2.67
C ASN A 179 -3.49 -7.08 1.95
N VAL A 180 -3.06 -7.73 0.88
CA VAL A 180 -1.92 -7.27 0.07
C VAL A 180 -2.46 -6.58 -1.17
N GLY A 181 -2.13 -5.32 -1.35
CA GLY A 181 -2.52 -4.51 -2.49
C GLY A 181 -1.32 -4.02 -3.29
N GLY A 182 -1.44 -4.01 -4.61
CA GLY A 182 -0.40 -3.42 -5.47
C GLY A 182 -0.28 -1.90 -5.31
N PHE A 183 -1.25 -1.24 -4.69
CA PHE A 183 -1.28 0.20 -4.43
C PHE A 183 -1.55 0.51 -2.95
N VAL A 184 -2.68 0.00 -2.42
CA VAL A 184 -3.04 0.13 -0.98
C VAL A 184 -3.37 -1.23 -0.39
N GLY A 185 -2.84 -1.55 0.80
CA GLY A 185 -3.14 -2.82 1.47
C GLY A 185 -4.61 -2.91 1.88
N THR A 186 -5.04 -1.99 2.75
CA THR A 186 -6.40 -1.93 3.31
C THR A 186 -6.96 -0.51 3.23
N VAL A 187 -8.21 -0.37 2.80
CA VAL A 187 -8.96 0.89 2.83
C VAL A 187 -10.15 0.73 3.75
N PHE A 188 -10.19 1.42 4.89
CA PHE A 188 -11.37 1.44 5.75
C PHE A 188 -12.37 2.51 5.29
N ASP A 189 -11.86 3.68 4.94
CA ASP A 189 -12.62 4.81 4.39
C ASP A 189 -11.64 5.77 3.67
N GLY A 190 -12.15 6.56 2.74
CA GLY A 190 -11.38 7.50 1.95
C GLY A 190 -11.73 7.51 0.46
N ALA A 191 -10.96 8.25 -0.32
CA ALA A 191 -11.10 8.29 -1.77
C ALA A 191 -9.76 8.14 -2.49
N ILE A 192 -9.73 7.25 -3.48
CA ILE A 192 -8.60 7.06 -4.39
C ILE A 192 -9.09 7.36 -5.80
N ASP A 193 -8.46 8.32 -6.45
CA ASP A 193 -8.83 8.72 -7.81
C ASP A 193 -7.63 8.82 -8.74
N SER A 194 -7.88 8.50 -10.02
CA SER A 194 -6.94 8.73 -11.13
C SER A 194 -5.56 8.10 -10.88
N SER A 195 -5.52 6.94 -10.23
CA SER A 195 -4.27 6.33 -9.74
C SER A 195 -4.02 4.94 -10.34
N SER A 196 -2.76 4.50 -10.36
CA SER A 196 -2.39 3.26 -11.06
C SER A 196 -1.31 2.45 -10.35
N SER A 197 -1.33 1.13 -10.55
CA SER A 197 -0.24 0.23 -10.17
C SER A 197 -0.02 -0.87 -11.20
N ASP A 198 1.22 -1.19 -11.53
CA ASP A 198 1.59 -2.34 -12.38
C ASP A 198 2.38 -3.43 -11.63
N ILE A 199 2.48 -3.34 -10.29
CA ILE A 199 3.27 -4.28 -9.49
C ILE A 199 2.57 -5.65 -9.36
N ILE A 200 3.36 -6.71 -9.31
CA ILE A 200 2.86 -8.08 -9.11
C ILE A 200 2.58 -8.30 -7.61
N VAL A 201 1.45 -8.90 -7.26
CA VAL A 201 0.99 -9.00 -5.86
C VAL A 201 0.89 -10.45 -5.40
N PHE A 202 1.52 -10.77 -4.28
CA PHE A 202 1.45 -12.08 -3.63
C PHE A 202 0.97 -11.98 -2.17
N ALA A 203 -0.18 -12.59 -1.89
CA ALA A 203 -0.65 -12.81 -0.52
C ALA A 203 -0.46 -14.28 -0.10
N ASN A 204 0.16 -14.49 1.06
CA ASN A 204 0.40 -15.83 1.57
C ASN A 204 -0.87 -16.49 2.13
N GLU A 205 -1.80 -15.70 2.68
CA GLU A 205 -2.97 -16.24 3.38
C GLU A 205 -4.31 -15.79 2.81
N GLN A 206 -4.64 -14.51 2.74
CA GLN A 206 -6.00 -14.07 2.37
C GLN A 206 -6.00 -13.25 1.08
N ASN A 207 -6.32 -11.96 1.19
CA ASN A 207 -6.71 -11.12 0.08
C ASN A 207 -5.49 -10.61 -0.68
N ALA A 208 -5.48 -10.81 -2.00
CA ALA A 208 -4.47 -10.31 -2.94
C ALA A 208 -5.15 -9.45 -4.01
N GLY A 209 -4.98 -8.14 -3.88
CA GLY A 209 -5.55 -7.16 -4.78
C GLY A 209 -4.50 -6.54 -5.70
N GLY A 210 -4.71 -6.58 -7.02
CA GLY A 210 -3.79 -5.90 -7.96
C GLY A 210 -3.67 -4.39 -7.71
N PHE A 211 -4.75 -3.75 -7.19
CA PHE A 211 -4.75 -2.36 -6.74
C PHE A 211 -4.92 -2.26 -5.21
N ILE A 212 -6.04 -2.76 -4.67
CA ILE A 212 -6.37 -2.71 -3.24
C ILE A 212 -6.56 -4.12 -2.68
N GLY A 213 -5.88 -4.44 -1.59
CA GLY A 213 -6.00 -5.76 -0.94
C GLY A 213 -7.35 -6.00 -0.29
N TYR A 214 -7.84 -5.05 0.51
CA TYR A 214 -9.17 -5.09 1.15
C TYR A 214 -9.76 -3.68 1.22
N ILE A 215 -11.08 -3.56 1.05
CA ILE A 215 -11.80 -2.32 1.37
C ILE A 215 -13.02 -2.62 2.24
N ASP A 216 -13.26 -1.77 3.24
CA ASP A 216 -14.52 -1.75 3.97
C ASP A 216 -15.47 -0.74 3.29
N THR A 217 -15.10 0.54 3.34
CA THR A 217 -15.80 1.64 2.67
C THR A 217 -14.82 2.55 1.93
N GLY A 218 -15.32 3.31 0.96
CA GLY A 218 -14.53 4.29 0.22
C GLY A 218 -14.90 4.43 -1.25
N ASN A 219 -14.36 5.46 -1.90
CA ASN A 219 -14.64 5.78 -3.30
C ASN A 219 -13.39 5.54 -4.15
N ILE A 220 -13.47 4.60 -5.10
CA ILE A 220 -12.35 4.25 -5.99
C ILE A 220 -12.73 4.53 -7.44
N SER A 221 -12.19 5.61 -8.01
CA SER A 221 -12.55 6.07 -9.35
C SER A 221 -11.34 6.25 -10.27
N ASN A 222 -11.53 6.00 -11.57
CA ASN A 222 -10.51 6.20 -12.61
C ASN A 222 -9.16 5.52 -12.29
N CYS A 223 -9.18 4.39 -11.58
CA CYS A 223 -7.98 3.70 -11.15
C CYS A 223 -7.68 2.47 -12.01
N SER A 224 -6.40 2.06 -12.04
CA SER A 224 -5.99 0.89 -12.79
C SER A 224 -4.96 -0.01 -12.11
N ALA A 225 -5.13 -1.32 -12.35
CA ALA A 225 -4.10 -2.31 -12.06
C ALA A 225 -3.75 -3.12 -13.32
N ILE A 226 -2.46 -3.33 -13.54
CA ILE A 226 -1.95 -4.15 -14.65
C ILE A 226 -1.18 -5.38 -14.14
N GLY A 227 -0.59 -5.28 -12.94
CA GLY A 227 0.18 -6.37 -12.36
C GLY A 227 -0.69 -7.57 -11.99
N ALA A 228 -0.13 -8.77 -12.14
CA ALA A 228 -0.81 -10.01 -11.77
C ALA A 228 -0.95 -10.10 -10.24
N SER A 229 -2.05 -10.68 -9.74
CA SER A 229 -2.25 -10.98 -8.32
C SER A 229 -2.40 -12.48 -8.07
N GLN A 230 -1.82 -12.97 -6.99
CA GLN A 230 -1.87 -14.37 -6.57
C GLN A 230 -2.06 -14.49 -5.04
N SER A 231 -2.95 -15.40 -4.62
CA SER A 231 -3.11 -15.82 -3.22
C SER A 231 -2.96 -17.33 -3.07
N ASN A 232 -2.20 -17.75 -2.05
CA ASN A 232 -1.79 -19.15 -1.85
C ASN A 232 -2.74 -20.02 -1.02
N ASN A 233 -3.78 -19.48 -0.37
CA ASN A 233 -4.70 -20.27 0.48
C ASN A 233 -6.02 -20.63 -0.22
N SER A 234 -6.37 -21.90 -0.32
CA SER A 234 -7.57 -22.41 -1.00
C SER A 234 -8.93 -22.13 -0.34
N GLN A 235 -9.00 -21.59 0.88
CA GLN A 235 -10.26 -21.59 1.65
C GLN A 235 -11.03 -20.26 1.72
N ASN A 236 -10.41 -19.11 1.44
CA ASN A 236 -11.08 -17.80 1.39
C ASN A 236 -10.37 -16.90 0.35
N LYS A 237 -10.36 -17.33 -0.92
CA LYS A 237 -9.64 -16.63 -1.98
C LYS A 237 -10.46 -15.47 -2.52
N PHE A 238 -9.85 -14.30 -2.43
CA PHE A 238 -10.27 -13.11 -3.13
C PHE A 238 -9.03 -12.58 -3.90
N ILE A 239 -8.95 -12.88 -5.21
CA ILE A 239 -7.88 -12.52 -6.18
C ILE A 239 -8.45 -11.65 -7.30
N GLY A 240 -8.37 -10.32 -7.17
CA GLY A 240 -8.90 -9.40 -8.18
C GLY A 240 -8.09 -8.11 -8.27
N GLY A 241 -8.03 -7.50 -9.45
CA GLY A 241 -7.16 -6.35 -9.66
C GLY A 241 -7.72 -5.00 -9.25
N LEU A 242 -8.96 -4.90 -8.76
CA LEU A 242 -9.48 -3.64 -8.20
C LEU A 242 -9.92 -3.78 -6.75
N ASN A 243 -10.73 -4.79 -6.42
CA ASN A 243 -11.08 -5.20 -5.05
C ASN A 243 -11.96 -6.46 -5.06
N GLU A 244 -12.00 -7.23 -3.98
CA GLU A 244 -12.78 -8.48 -3.91
C GLU A 244 -13.56 -8.76 -2.62
N ASN A 245 -13.55 -7.86 -1.63
CA ASN A 245 -14.45 -7.97 -0.49
C ASN A 245 -15.07 -6.60 -0.27
N ASN A 246 -16.39 -6.48 -0.47
CA ASN A 246 -17.01 -5.17 -0.42
C ASN A 246 -18.38 -5.15 0.26
N SER A 247 -18.42 -4.43 1.37
CA SER A 247 -19.62 -3.91 2.00
C SER A 247 -19.69 -2.41 1.74
N TYR A 248 -20.23 -2.01 0.57
CA TYR A 248 -20.61 -0.62 0.24
C TYR A 248 -19.51 0.28 -0.38
N THR A 249 -19.11 0.01 -1.65
CA THR A 249 -18.25 0.92 -2.43
C THR A 249 -18.77 1.17 -3.85
N ASP A 250 -18.53 2.38 -4.35
CA ASP A 250 -18.77 2.76 -5.75
C ASP A 250 -17.48 2.68 -6.58
N TYR A 251 -17.43 1.76 -7.56
CA TYR A 251 -16.40 1.73 -8.59
C TYR A 251 -16.87 2.49 -9.83
N ASN A 252 -16.22 3.59 -10.16
CA ASN A 252 -16.52 4.36 -11.36
C ASN A 252 -15.28 4.44 -12.27
N ASN A 253 -15.39 3.89 -13.49
CA ASN A 253 -14.34 3.91 -14.52
C ASN A 253 -12.98 3.31 -14.09
N SER A 254 -12.97 2.39 -13.12
CA SER A 254 -11.76 1.68 -12.71
C SER A 254 -11.64 0.36 -13.48
N TYR A 255 -10.42 0.00 -13.91
CA TYR A 255 -10.18 -1.17 -14.76
C TYR A 255 -9.01 -2.02 -14.28
N ASN A 256 -9.16 -3.34 -14.41
CA ASN A 256 -8.09 -4.31 -14.20
C ASN A 256 -7.73 -4.93 -15.55
N VAL A 257 -6.45 -4.85 -15.96
CA VAL A 257 -5.93 -5.55 -17.13
C VAL A 257 -4.92 -6.57 -16.63
N VAL A 258 -5.37 -7.81 -16.39
CA VAL A 258 -4.46 -8.89 -16.00
C VAL A 258 -3.65 -9.31 -17.21
N ASN A 259 -2.42 -8.82 -17.33
CA ASN A 259 -1.42 -9.39 -18.21
C ASN A 259 -0.66 -10.45 -17.41
N TYR A 260 -0.97 -11.72 -17.64
CA TYR A 260 -0.04 -12.78 -17.25
C TYR A 260 1.22 -12.57 -18.10
N PRO A 261 2.40 -12.23 -17.54
CA PRO A 261 3.62 -12.34 -18.31
C PRO A 261 3.70 -13.79 -18.78
N GLU A 262 3.86 -14.01 -20.09
CA GLU A 262 4.28 -15.31 -20.62
C GLU A 262 5.63 -15.62 -19.97
N TYR A 263 5.58 -16.34 -18.85
CA TYR A 263 6.76 -16.93 -18.27
C TYR A 263 7.30 -17.92 -19.33
N PRO A 264 8.62 -17.95 -19.59
CA PRO A 264 9.20 -19.13 -20.19
C PRO A 264 8.74 -20.31 -19.34
N GLN A 265 8.32 -21.40 -19.99
CA GLN A 265 7.99 -22.67 -19.34
C GLN A 265 9.22 -23.13 -18.53
N THR A 266 9.42 -22.57 -17.35
CA THR A 266 10.36 -23.04 -16.36
C THR A 266 9.68 -24.25 -15.78
N GLU A 267 10.26 -25.40 -16.11
CA GLU A 267 10.12 -26.72 -15.50
C GLU A 267 9.17 -26.73 -14.31
N GLU A 268 8.11 -27.55 -14.43
CA GLU A 268 7.33 -28.06 -13.31
C GLU A 268 8.10 -27.95 -11.99
N ILE A 269 7.73 -26.98 -11.15
CA ILE A 269 7.96 -27.12 -9.72
C ILE A 269 7.06 -28.28 -9.33
N VAL A 270 7.59 -29.48 -9.47
CA VAL A 270 7.09 -30.67 -8.82
C VAL A 270 7.23 -30.36 -7.34
N CYS A 271 6.15 -29.85 -6.75
CA CYS A 271 5.95 -29.94 -5.33
C CYS A 271 6.00 -31.43 -5.00
N TYR A 272 7.15 -31.89 -4.49
CA TYR A 272 7.19 -33.16 -3.80
C TYR A 272 6.28 -33.00 -2.59
N GLU A 273 5.02 -33.39 -2.72
CA GLU A 273 4.30 -33.91 -1.58
C GLU A 273 5.20 -35.02 -1.02
N TYR A 274 5.87 -34.74 0.10
CA TYR A 274 6.42 -35.79 0.92
C TYR A 274 5.22 -36.63 1.35
N ASN A 275 4.94 -37.66 0.56
CA ASN A 275 3.99 -38.69 0.90
C ASN A 275 4.61 -39.40 2.10
N LEU A 276 4.31 -38.92 3.31
CA LEU A 276 4.83 -39.46 4.58
C LEU A 276 4.22 -40.84 4.88
N ARG A 277 3.25 -41.30 4.08
CA ARG A 277 2.57 -42.59 4.26
C ARG A 277 3.53 -43.80 4.25
N PRO A 278 4.51 -43.94 3.34
CA PRO A 278 5.42 -45.09 3.34
C PRO A 278 6.36 -45.10 4.56
N LEU A 279 6.81 -43.93 5.01
CA LEU A 279 7.68 -43.78 6.20
C LEU A 279 6.91 -44.10 7.49
N VAL A 280 5.66 -43.64 7.60
CA VAL A 280 4.79 -43.99 8.73
C VAL A 280 4.45 -45.48 8.72
N PHE A 281 4.17 -46.09 7.57
CA PHE A 281 3.94 -47.54 7.46
C PHE A 281 5.19 -48.37 7.82
N ALA A 282 6.38 -47.95 7.39
CA ALA A 282 7.63 -48.61 7.72
C ALA A 282 7.93 -48.53 9.23
N LEU A 283 7.67 -47.38 9.86
CA LEU A 283 7.84 -47.20 11.30
C LEU A 283 6.87 -48.09 12.10
N ILE A 284 5.60 -48.16 11.67
CA ILE A 284 4.60 -49.04 12.29
C ILE A 284 4.99 -50.51 12.15
N LEU A 285 5.46 -50.93 10.97
CA LEU A 285 5.89 -52.32 10.74
C LEU A 285 7.10 -52.69 11.62
N LEU A 286 8.07 -51.77 11.76
CA LEU A 286 9.24 -51.96 12.62
C LEU A 286 8.84 -52.12 14.09
N ILE A 287 7.92 -51.28 14.57
CA ILE A 287 7.38 -51.38 15.94
C ILE A 287 6.68 -52.72 16.15
N VAL A 288 5.87 -53.19 15.19
CA VAL A 288 5.21 -54.50 15.26
C VAL A 288 6.22 -55.65 15.32
N ILE A 289 7.28 -55.61 14.50
CA ILE A 289 8.33 -56.64 14.50
C ILE A 289 9.06 -56.67 15.85
N ILE A 290 9.39 -55.50 16.41
CA ILE A 290 10.05 -55.41 17.72
C ILE A 290 9.16 -55.99 18.82
N ILE A 291 7.85 -55.68 18.82
CA ILE A 291 6.90 -56.21 19.80
C ILE A 291 6.78 -57.73 19.67
N ILE A 292 6.65 -58.27 18.45
CA ILE A 292 6.57 -59.71 18.22
C ILE A 292 7.86 -60.41 18.66
N GLY A 293 9.03 -59.83 18.33
CA GLY A 293 10.33 -60.34 18.77
C GLY A 293 10.47 -60.36 20.29
N ALA A 294 10.04 -59.29 20.97
CA ALA A 294 10.04 -59.23 22.43
C ALA A 294 9.11 -60.29 23.03
N VAL A 295 7.88 -60.45 22.52
CA VAL A 295 6.93 -61.46 22.99
C VAL A 295 7.47 -62.88 22.79
N TRP A 296 8.09 -63.16 21.64
CA TRP A 296 8.73 -64.46 21.38
C TRP A 296 9.92 -64.72 22.32
N TYR A 297 10.78 -63.72 22.50
CA TYR A 297 11.92 -63.79 23.41
C TYR A 297 11.49 -64.06 24.86
N PHE A 298 10.45 -63.37 25.36
CA PHE A 298 9.93 -63.59 26.71
C PHE A 298 9.21 -64.93 26.87
N LYS A 299 8.56 -65.43 25.82
CA LYS A 299 7.88 -66.74 25.84
C LYS A 299 8.88 -67.91 25.89
N ASN A 300 10.05 -67.76 25.28
CA ASN A 300 11.08 -68.81 25.23
C ASN A 300 12.13 -68.73 26.36
N ARG A 301 12.01 -67.77 27.29
CA ARG A 301 12.90 -67.63 28.45
C ARG A 301 12.34 -68.26 29.74
N LYS A 302 11.18 -68.91 29.67
CA LYS A 302 10.52 -69.62 30.79
C LYS A 302 10.61 -71.16 30.67
N THR A 303 11.62 -71.65 29.97
CA THR A 303 12.13 -73.02 30.00
C THR A 303 13.61 -72.97 30.28
#